data_AF-H0T0Y3-F1
#
_entry.id   AF-H0T0Y3-F1
#
_cell.length_a   1.000
_cell.length_b   1.000
_cell.length_c   1.000
_cell.angle_alpha   90.00
_cell.angle_beta   90.00
_cell.angle_gamma   90.00
#
_symmetry.space_group_name_H-M   'P 1'
#
loop_
_entity.id
_entity.type
_entity.pdbx_description
1 polymer ?
#
loop_
_entity_poly.entity_id
_entity_poly.type
_entity_poly.pdbx_seq_one_letter_code
_entity_poly.pdbx_strand_id
1 'polypeptide(L)'
;MAAKTQARLGFVLFAVIAAAAAAFVLARRSAAPSGGDHRVVRQLVVHYNLLSRTDDPIVVLGDSIVEAATLPASACGHPIVNAGLAGAGTRSDLAGWLKPALGPKRPFAIIVSLGVNDALTAKPDSSQAFAGRYEALLRELAMLTQRLFIVEFPPVEARGPFTAAMEKVAMASITGYRAMLPDLAKRTGAAFLPLPPMEAPFTLEGIHLNAAGYRSWDEAIRQATDLACR
;
A
#
# COMPACT_ATOMS: atom_id res chain seq x y z
N MET A 1 59.72 -25.98 19.65
CA MET A 1 59.19 -24.59 19.78
C MET A 1 58.53 -24.05 18.51
N ALA A 2 58.83 -24.57 17.30
CA ALA A 2 58.30 -24.05 16.02
C ALA A 2 56.77 -24.21 15.80
N ALA A 3 56.15 -25.28 16.31
CA ALA A 3 54.72 -25.54 16.08
C ALA A 3 53.77 -24.54 16.76
N LYS A 4 54.15 -23.98 17.92
CA LYS A 4 53.35 -22.96 18.64
C LYS A 4 53.37 -21.61 17.91
N THR A 5 54.45 -21.30 17.19
CA THR A 5 54.59 -20.04 16.44
C THR A 5 53.78 -20.08 15.14
N GLN A 6 53.75 -21.21 14.43
CA GLN A 6 52.93 -21.38 13.23
C GLN A 6 51.42 -21.36 13.53
N ALA A 7 50.98 -21.99 14.63
CA ALA A 7 49.59 -21.95 15.05
C ALA A 7 49.12 -20.53 15.43
N ARG A 8 49.99 -19.74 16.08
CA ARG A 8 49.71 -18.33 16.41
C ARG A 8 49.64 -17.44 15.16
N LEU A 9 50.53 -17.66 14.19
CA LEU A 9 50.52 -16.90 12.93
C LEU A 9 49.27 -17.21 12.08
N GLY A 10 48.85 -18.47 12.03
CA GLY A 10 47.61 -18.88 11.35
C GLY A 10 46.35 -18.28 11.98
N PHE A 11 46.31 -18.18 13.32
CA PHE A 11 45.18 -17.59 14.03
C PHE A 11 45.08 -16.07 13.80
N VAL A 12 46.22 -15.37 13.78
CA VAL A 12 46.27 -13.92 13.49
C VAL A 12 45.84 -13.64 12.05
N LEU A 13 46.30 -14.44 11.09
CA LEU A 13 45.90 -14.28 9.69
C LEU A 13 44.39 -14.54 9.48
N PHE A 14 43.84 -15.56 10.15
CA PHE A 14 42.40 -15.84 10.12
C PHE A 14 41.58 -14.70 10.74
N ALA A 15 42.02 -14.14 11.86
CA ALA A 15 41.35 -13.02 12.51
C ALA A 15 41.35 -11.75 11.64
N VAL A 16 42.45 -11.46 10.94
CA VAL A 16 42.54 -10.31 10.01
C VAL A 16 41.62 -10.50 8.81
N ILE A 17 41.57 -11.71 8.23
CA ILE A 17 40.67 -12.02 7.11
C ILE A 17 39.21 -11.94 7.55
N ALA A 18 38.87 -12.46 8.73
CA ALA A 18 37.52 -12.39 9.28
C ALA A 18 37.09 -10.96 9.58
N ALA A 19 37.99 -10.12 10.13
CA ALA A 19 37.73 -8.71 10.37
C ALA A 19 37.57 -7.91 9.06
N ALA A 20 38.39 -8.19 8.05
CA ALA A 20 38.28 -7.56 6.73
C ALA A 20 36.97 -7.97 6.01
N ALA A 21 36.58 -9.24 6.10
CA ALA A 21 35.31 -9.72 5.57
C ALA A 21 34.10 -9.10 6.29
N ALA A 22 34.16 -9.00 7.63
CA ALA A 22 33.12 -8.34 8.42
C ALA A 22 33.01 -6.84 8.09
N ALA A 23 34.14 -6.14 7.95
CA ALA A 23 34.19 -4.75 7.55
C ALA A 23 33.67 -4.53 6.11
N PHE A 24 33.97 -5.44 5.18
CA PHE A 24 33.47 -5.39 3.81
C PHE A 24 31.95 -5.64 3.74
N VAL A 25 31.43 -6.58 4.55
CA VAL A 25 29.98 -6.82 4.68
C VAL A 25 29.28 -5.63 5.34
N LEU A 26 29.87 -5.02 6.37
CA LEU A 26 29.34 -3.81 6.99
C LEU A 26 29.35 -2.64 6.00
N ALA A 27 30.46 -2.42 5.30
CA ALA A 27 30.59 -1.38 4.29
C ALA A 27 29.61 -1.58 3.13
N ARG A 28 29.36 -2.82 2.68
CA ARG A 28 28.32 -3.12 1.67
C ARG A 28 26.89 -2.92 2.18
N ARG A 29 26.62 -3.21 3.46
CA ARG A 29 25.33 -2.88 4.09
C ARG A 29 25.13 -1.37 4.20
N SER A 30 26.19 -0.62 4.45
CA SER A 30 26.19 0.84 4.49
C SER A 30 26.23 1.50 3.09
N ALA A 31 26.63 0.76 2.06
CA ALA A 31 26.74 1.22 0.67
C ALA A 31 25.59 0.73 -0.23
N ALA A 32 24.55 0.10 0.33
CA ALA A 32 23.26 0.05 -0.36
C ALA A 32 22.85 1.50 -0.65
N PRO A 33 22.43 1.86 -1.88
CA PRO A 33 22.00 3.22 -2.15
C PRO A 33 20.96 3.59 -1.11
N SER A 34 21.19 4.69 -0.39
CA SER A 34 20.17 5.31 0.44
C SER A 34 19.09 5.86 -0.50
N GLY A 35 18.30 4.97 -1.09
CA GLY A 35 16.99 5.35 -1.61
C GLY A 35 16.30 6.06 -0.47
N GLY A 36 15.89 7.31 -0.68
CA GLY A 36 15.17 8.06 0.34
C GLY A 36 14.01 7.23 0.89
N ASP A 37 13.58 7.52 2.12
CA ASP A 37 12.39 6.89 2.70
C ASP A 37 11.26 6.88 1.65
N HIS A 38 10.85 5.68 1.22
CA HIS A 38 9.85 5.49 0.15
C HIS A 38 8.61 6.35 0.41
N ARG A 39 8.20 6.44 1.68
CA ARG A 39 7.06 7.27 2.09
C ARG A 39 7.25 8.74 1.74
N VAL A 40 8.44 9.28 1.99
CA VAL A 40 8.78 10.69 1.70
C VAL A 40 8.88 10.91 0.19
N VAL A 41 9.59 10.03 -0.53
CA VAL A 41 9.72 10.12 -1.99
C VAL A 41 8.34 10.05 -2.65
N ARG A 42 7.50 9.10 -2.22
CA ARG A 42 6.15 8.94 -2.75
C ARG A 42 5.28 10.15 -2.46
N GLN A 43 5.38 10.76 -1.27
CA GLN A 43 4.66 11.99 -0.94
C GLN A 43 5.00 13.13 -1.90
N LEU A 44 6.29 13.29 -2.22
CA LEU A 44 6.75 14.30 -3.17
C LEU A 44 6.24 14.04 -4.59
N VAL A 45 6.29 12.79 -5.07
CA VAL A 45 5.74 12.42 -6.37
C VAL A 45 4.23 12.73 -6.44
N VAL A 46 3.47 12.39 -5.39
CA VAL A 46 2.05 12.74 -5.31
C VAL A 46 1.85 14.25 -5.32
N HIS A 47 2.64 15.00 -4.55
CA HIS A 47 2.61 16.46 -4.54
C HIS A 47 2.84 17.06 -5.95
N TYR A 48 3.86 16.61 -6.69
CA TYR A 48 4.13 17.11 -8.04
C TYR A 48 3.03 16.72 -9.06
N ASN A 49 2.45 15.52 -8.93
CA ASN A 49 1.29 15.12 -9.73
C ASN A 49 0.04 15.96 -9.42
N LEU A 50 -0.07 16.48 -8.19
CA LEU A 50 -1.13 17.40 -7.78
C LEU A 50 -0.81 18.86 -8.15
N LEU A 51 0.47 19.27 -8.22
CA LEU A 51 0.89 20.61 -8.62
C LEU A 51 0.70 20.87 -10.12
N SER A 52 0.98 19.87 -10.95
CA SER A 52 0.95 19.97 -12.41
C SER A 52 -0.47 20.13 -13.00
N ARG A 53 -1.51 20.16 -12.17
CA ARG A 53 -2.90 20.13 -12.59
C ARG A 53 -3.70 21.22 -11.87
N THR A 54 -4.41 22.04 -12.63
CA THR A 54 -5.05 23.30 -12.18
C THR A 54 -6.39 23.09 -11.48
N ASP A 55 -7.00 21.92 -11.60
CA ASP A 55 -8.37 21.63 -11.12
C ASP A 55 -8.41 20.68 -9.91
N ASP A 56 -9.52 20.71 -9.16
CA ASP A 56 -9.79 19.84 -8.02
C ASP A 56 -9.65 18.35 -8.42
N PRO A 57 -8.69 17.58 -7.87
CA PRO A 57 -8.38 16.24 -8.35
C PRO A 57 -9.31 15.15 -7.79
N ILE A 58 -9.44 14.05 -8.52
CA ILE A 58 -9.89 12.76 -7.96
C ILE A 58 -8.65 12.02 -7.45
N VAL A 59 -8.56 11.79 -6.14
CA VAL A 59 -7.42 11.09 -5.53
C VAL A 59 -7.80 9.63 -5.31
N VAL A 60 -7.00 8.69 -5.84
CA VAL A 60 -7.10 7.27 -5.50
C VAL A 60 -6.02 6.94 -4.48
N LEU A 61 -6.43 6.64 -3.25
CA LEU A 61 -5.59 6.44 -2.08
C LEU A 61 -5.59 4.98 -1.66
N GLY A 62 -4.42 4.43 -1.33
CA GLY A 62 -4.34 3.04 -0.89
C GLY A 62 -2.91 2.55 -0.69
N ASP A 63 -2.74 1.25 -0.83
CA ASP A 63 -1.46 0.56 -0.64
C ASP A 63 -0.68 0.33 -1.96
N SER A 64 0.12 -0.73 -2.03
CA SER A 64 0.92 -1.08 -3.20
C SER A 64 0.06 -1.44 -4.42
N ILE A 65 -1.17 -1.93 -4.23
CA ILE A 65 -2.07 -2.24 -5.36
C ILE A 65 -2.49 -0.95 -6.05
N VAL A 66 -2.83 0.08 -5.27
CA VAL A 66 -3.08 1.42 -5.82
C VAL A 66 -1.80 1.99 -6.41
N GLU A 67 -0.67 1.90 -5.71
CA GLU A 67 0.59 2.49 -6.19
C GLU A 67 1.00 1.97 -7.56
N ALA A 68 0.84 0.67 -7.81
CA ALA A 68 1.18 0.04 -9.09
C ALA A 68 0.08 0.18 -10.18
N ALA A 69 -1.09 0.75 -9.85
CA ALA A 69 -2.20 0.88 -10.80
C ALA A 69 -1.91 1.90 -11.91
N THR A 70 -2.30 1.54 -13.15
CA THR A 70 -2.28 2.44 -14.30
C THR A 70 -3.63 3.12 -14.44
N LEU A 71 -3.83 4.20 -13.66
CA LEU A 71 -5.09 4.93 -13.66
C LEU A 71 -5.25 5.79 -14.93
N PRO A 72 -6.49 6.04 -15.41
CA PRO A 72 -6.73 7.01 -16.46
C PRO A 72 -6.22 8.40 -16.08
N ALA A 73 -5.91 9.24 -17.07
CA ALA A 73 -5.41 10.58 -16.79
C ALA A 73 -6.45 11.47 -16.08
N SER A 74 -7.73 11.33 -16.42
CA SER A 74 -8.83 12.17 -15.91
C SER A 74 -10.19 11.48 -16.06
N ALA A 75 -11.18 11.92 -15.29
CA ALA A 75 -12.60 11.60 -15.47
C ALA A 75 -13.43 12.88 -15.26
N CYS A 76 -14.48 13.08 -16.08
CA CYS A 76 -15.37 14.26 -16.06
C CYS A 76 -14.67 15.64 -15.92
N GLY A 77 -13.51 15.81 -16.56
CA GLY A 77 -12.72 17.04 -16.49
C GLY A 77 -11.82 17.15 -15.24
N HIS A 78 -11.93 16.23 -14.29
CA HIS A 78 -11.09 16.19 -13.11
C HIS A 78 -9.89 15.26 -13.31
N PRO A 79 -8.67 15.70 -12.96
CA PRO A 79 -7.51 14.84 -13.04
C PRO A 79 -7.56 13.72 -12.01
N ILE A 80 -7.20 12.50 -12.41
CA ILE A 80 -7.03 11.38 -11.48
C ILE A 80 -5.57 11.33 -11.03
N VAL A 81 -5.36 11.27 -9.72
CA VAL A 81 -4.05 11.17 -9.11
C VAL A 81 -3.93 9.86 -8.34
N ASN A 82 -2.95 9.05 -8.75
CA ASN A 82 -2.53 7.88 -8.00
C ASN A 82 -1.77 8.33 -6.73
N ALA A 83 -2.38 8.13 -5.57
CA ALA A 83 -1.81 8.37 -4.25
C ALA A 83 -1.67 7.07 -3.44
N GLY A 84 -1.35 5.95 -4.10
CA GLY A 84 -0.98 4.71 -3.42
C GLY A 84 0.37 4.82 -2.73
N LEU A 85 0.50 4.16 -1.56
CA LEU A 85 1.74 4.05 -0.79
C LEU A 85 1.99 2.57 -0.45
N ALA A 86 3.01 1.98 -1.06
CA ALA A 86 3.37 0.58 -0.85
C ALA A 86 3.62 0.28 0.62
N GLY A 87 3.04 -0.84 1.09
CA GLY A 87 3.08 -1.26 2.49
C GLY A 87 2.11 -0.52 3.41
N ALA A 88 1.32 0.45 2.92
CA ALA A 88 0.37 1.15 3.75
C ALA A 88 -0.77 0.24 4.23
N GLY A 89 -1.24 0.49 5.45
CA GLY A 89 -2.46 -0.05 6.03
C GLY A 89 -3.16 1.01 6.87
N THR A 90 -4.16 0.62 7.65
CA THR A 90 -4.93 1.56 8.49
C THR A 90 -4.10 2.29 9.56
N ARG A 91 -2.89 1.80 9.86
CA ARG A 91 -1.94 2.42 10.80
C ARG A 91 -1.00 3.44 10.18
N SER A 92 -1.03 3.59 8.86
CA SER A 92 0.02 4.32 8.13
C SER A 92 -0.23 5.83 8.04
N ASP A 93 -1.17 6.39 8.82
CA ASP A 93 -1.52 7.82 8.81
C ASP A 93 -1.61 8.38 7.39
N LEU A 94 -2.49 7.78 6.56
CA LEU A 94 -2.59 8.17 5.15
C LEU A 94 -3.23 9.55 4.98
N ALA A 95 -4.09 9.99 5.89
CA ALA A 95 -4.65 11.34 5.86
C ALA A 95 -3.59 12.40 6.18
N GLY A 96 -2.80 12.20 7.25
CA GLY A 96 -1.67 13.06 7.59
C GLY A 96 -0.56 13.05 6.55
N TRP A 97 -0.40 11.96 5.80
CA TRP A 97 0.51 11.88 4.65
C TRP A 97 -0.05 12.59 3.39
N LEU A 98 -1.33 12.45 3.10
CA LEU A 98 -1.93 13.05 1.90
C LEU A 98 -2.07 14.57 2.03
N LYS A 99 -2.41 15.08 3.22
CA LYS A 99 -2.71 16.51 3.44
C LYS A 99 -1.55 17.45 3.06
N PRO A 100 -0.28 17.20 3.44
CA PRO A 100 0.85 18.00 2.97
C PRO A 100 1.04 17.93 1.45
N ALA A 101 0.79 16.77 0.83
CA ALA A 101 0.89 16.63 -0.62
C ALA A 101 -0.18 17.44 -1.37
N LEU A 102 -1.40 17.53 -0.81
CA LEU A 102 -2.48 18.38 -1.33
C LEU A 102 -2.19 19.87 -1.21
N GLY A 103 -1.48 20.29 -0.16
CA GLY A 103 -1.31 21.71 0.16
C GLY A 103 -2.66 22.39 0.40
N PRO A 104 -2.97 23.52 -0.27
CA PRO A 104 -4.25 24.21 -0.10
C PRO A 104 -5.41 23.61 -0.93
N LYS A 105 -5.15 22.65 -1.82
CA LYS A 105 -6.16 22.10 -2.73
C LYS A 105 -7.17 21.23 -1.98
N ARG A 106 -8.42 21.24 -2.45
CA ARG A 106 -9.45 20.29 -2.02
C ARG A 106 -9.72 19.28 -3.14
N PRO A 107 -9.57 17.96 -2.90
CA PRO A 107 -9.95 16.96 -3.88
C PRO A 107 -11.44 17.02 -4.23
N PHE A 108 -11.75 16.92 -5.52
CA PHE A 108 -13.12 16.72 -6.01
C PHE A 108 -13.73 15.45 -5.42
N ALA A 109 -12.92 14.39 -5.33
CA ALA A 109 -13.26 13.13 -4.67
C ALA A 109 -12.00 12.43 -4.12
N ILE A 110 -12.20 11.56 -3.14
CA ILE A 110 -11.19 10.61 -2.66
C ILE A 110 -11.78 9.20 -2.74
N ILE A 111 -11.07 8.29 -3.39
CA ILE A 111 -11.41 6.87 -3.51
C ILE A 111 -10.37 6.08 -2.73
N VAL A 112 -10.78 5.32 -1.73
CA VAL A 112 -9.88 4.55 -0.85
C VAL A 112 -10.00 3.06 -1.15
N SER A 113 -8.88 2.39 -1.41
CA SER A 113 -8.78 0.94 -1.46
C SER A 113 -7.56 0.50 -0.63
N LEU A 114 -7.82 -0.02 0.58
CA LEU A 114 -6.79 -0.25 1.58
C LEU A 114 -7.20 -1.42 2.48
N GLY A 115 -6.24 -2.28 2.85
CA GLY A 115 -6.47 -3.27 3.91
C GLY A 115 -5.74 -4.60 3.74
N VAL A 116 -5.14 -4.84 2.57
CA VAL A 116 -4.40 -6.09 2.34
C VAL A 116 -3.22 -6.19 3.32
N ASN A 117 -2.47 -5.11 3.54
CA ASN A 117 -1.33 -5.10 4.45
C ASN A 117 -1.74 -5.29 5.92
N ASP A 118 -2.93 -4.82 6.33
CA ASP A 118 -3.45 -5.06 7.67
C ASP A 118 -3.72 -6.56 7.92
N ALA A 119 -4.08 -7.31 6.87
CA ALA A 119 -4.33 -8.75 6.93
C ALA A 119 -3.06 -9.59 6.80
N LEU A 120 -2.00 -9.04 6.18
CA LEU A 120 -0.73 -9.72 5.94
C LEU A 120 0.29 -9.57 7.09
N THR A 121 -0.06 -8.86 8.16
CA THR A 121 0.81 -8.77 9.34
C THR A 121 0.94 -10.12 10.06
N ALA A 122 2.05 -10.31 10.78
CA ALA A 122 2.27 -11.54 11.56
C ALA A 122 1.18 -11.79 12.63
N LYS A 123 0.52 -10.72 13.09
CA LYS A 123 -0.62 -10.78 14.02
C LYS A 123 -1.69 -9.78 13.56
N PRO A 124 -2.57 -10.19 12.64
CA PRO A 124 -3.68 -9.36 12.20
C PRO A 124 -4.56 -8.96 13.37
N ASP A 125 -5.15 -7.78 13.29
CA ASP A 125 -6.13 -7.35 14.28
C ASP A 125 -7.44 -8.11 14.17
N SER A 126 -8.29 -7.93 15.18
CA SER A 126 -9.72 -8.21 15.01
C SER A 126 -10.35 -7.27 13.99
N SER A 127 -11.42 -7.71 13.34
CA SER A 127 -12.21 -6.89 12.42
C SER A 127 -12.69 -5.59 13.05
N GLN A 128 -13.01 -5.59 14.35
CA GLN A 128 -13.45 -4.40 15.07
C GLN A 128 -12.32 -3.38 15.24
N ALA A 129 -11.10 -3.84 15.57
CA ALA A 129 -9.95 -2.95 15.71
C ALA A 129 -9.50 -2.40 14.34
N PHE A 130 -9.53 -3.22 13.29
CA PHE A 130 -9.37 -2.75 11.91
C PHE A 130 -10.42 -1.68 11.57
N ALA A 131 -11.71 -1.97 11.80
CA ALA A 131 -12.80 -1.07 11.49
C ALA A 131 -12.69 0.26 12.24
N GLY A 132 -12.33 0.25 13.53
CA GLY A 132 -12.14 1.49 14.29
C GLY A 132 -11.05 2.40 13.71
N ARG A 133 -9.94 1.83 13.24
CA ARG A 133 -8.86 2.60 12.59
C ARG A 133 -9.22 3.05 11.19
N TYR A 134 -9.89 2.19 10.42
CA TYR A 134 -10.39 2.55 9.09
C TYR A 134 -11.41 3.69 9.19
N GLU A 135 -12.31 3.65 10.17
CA GLU A 135 -13.29 4.72 10.43
C GLU A 135 -12.61 6.04 10.79
N ALA A 136 -11.57 6.02 11.62
CA ALA A 136 -10.78 7.20 11.94
C ALA A 136 -10.15 7.81 10.68
N LEU A 137 -9.51 6.99 9.84
CA LEU A 137 -8.95 7.41 8.56
C LEU A 137 -10.02 8.06 7.66
N LEU A 138 -11.18 7.43 7.50
CA LEU A 138 -12.26 7.97 6.67
C LEU A 138 -12.80 9.30 7.20
N ARG A 139 -12.94 9.46 8.51
CA ARG A 139 -13.37 10.74 9.11
C ARG A 139 -12.38 11.86 8.84
N GLU A 140 -11.08 11.56 8.86
CA GLU A 140 -10.06 12.54 8.50
C GLU A 140 -10.11 12.90 7.01
N LEU A 141 -10.29 11.91 6.13
CA LEU A 141 -10.43 12.13 4.69
C LEU A 141 -11.72 12.89 4.32
N ALA A 142 -12.81 12.68 5.06
CA ALA A 142 -14.07 13.41 4.89
C ALA A 142 -13.94 14.91 5.20
N MET A 143 -12.91 15.34 5.92
CA MET A 143 -12.60 16.77 6.09
C MET A 143 -11.96 17.38 4.83
N LEU A 144 -11.38 16.56 3.95
CA LEU A 144 -10.66 16.99 2.76
C LEU A 144 -11.54 17.04 1.51
N THR A 145 -12.58 16.21 1.45
CA THR A 145 -13.50 16.11 0.30
C THR A 145 -14.94 15.90 0.74
N GLN A 146 -15.90 16.28 -0.10
CA GLN A 146 -17.32 15.95 0.09
C GLN A 146 -17.70 14.61 -0.59
N ARG A 147 -16.84 14.05 -1.44
CA ARG A 147 -17.10 12.82 -2.19
C ARG A 147 -16.09 11.75 -1.81
N LEU A 148 -16.45 10.94 -0.83
CA LEU A 148 -15.60 9.87 -0.31
C LEU A 148 -16.13 8.51 -0.75
N PHE A 149 -15.25 7.67 -1.27
CA PHE A 149 -15.59 6.33 -1.73
C PHE A 149 -14.67 5.29 -1.09
N ILE A 150 -15.22 4.12 -0.82
CA ILE A 150 -14.47 2.93 -0.46
C ILE A 150 -14.61 1.94 -1.61
N VAL A 151 -13.50 1.61 -2.26
CA VAL A 151 -13.42 0.46 -3.16
C VAL A 151 -12.83 -0.69 -2.39
N GLU A 152 -13.61 -1.76 -2.28
CA GLU A 152 -13.19 -2.97 -1.59
C GLU A 152 -11.85 -3.50 -2.13
N PHE A 153 -10.91 -3.78 -1.23
CA PHE A 153 -9.56 -4.22 -1.59
C PHE A 153 -9.55 -5.71 -1.99
N PRO A 154 -8.63 -6.12 -2.89
CA PRO A 154 -8.63 -7.47 -3.45
C PRO A 154 -8.29 -8.57 -2.44
N PRO A 155 -8.71 -9.81 -2.72
CA PRO A 155 -8.24 -10.99 -2.01
C PRO A 155 -6.79 -11.33 -2.39
N VAL A 156 -6.25 -12.37 -1.77
CA VAL A 156 -4.92 -12.96 -2.06
C VAL A 156 -5.06 -14.37 -2.61
N GLU A 157 -4.01 -14.92 -3.21
CA GLU A 157 -4.00 -16.27 -3.82
C GLU A 157 -2.75 -17.05 -3.40
N ALA A 158 -2.84 -18.38 -3.25
CA ALA A 158 -1.66 -19.22 -3.17
C ALA A 158 -0.91 -19.23 -4.51
N ARG A 159 0.16 -18.43 -4.60
CA ARG A 159 0.96 -18.30 -5.81
C ARG A 159 2.37 -17.82 -5.51
N GLY A 160 3.34 -18.38 -6.24
CA GLY A 160 4.75 -18.04 -6.08
C GLY A 160 5.22 -18.29 -4.65
N PRO A 161 5.78 -17.30 -3.93
CA PRO A 161 6.21 -17.45 -2.55
C PRO A 161 5.04 -17.49 -1.55
N PHE A 162 3.83 -17.08 -1.95
CA PHE A 162 2.66 -17.06 -1.08
C PHE A 162 2.00 -18.43 -1.03
N THR A 163 2.15 -19.14 0.08
CA THR A 163 1.67 -20.53 0.22
C THR A 163 0.18 -20.61 0.50
N ALA A 164 -0.43 -21.78 0.27
CA ALA A 164 -1.83 -22.04 0.65
C ALA A 164 -2.12 -21.86 2.15
N ALA A 165 -1.12 -22.10 3.01
CA ALA A 165 -1.26 -21.83 4.44
C ALA A 165 -1.33 -20.32 4.73
N MET A 166 -0.50 -19.52 4.05
CA MET A 166 -0.52 -18.06 4.15
C MET A 166 -1.81 -17.48 3.60
N GLU A 167 -2.27 -17.95 2.44
CA GLU A 167 -3.56 -17.60 1.86
C GLU A 167 -4.70 -17.87 2.83
N LYS A 168 -4.80 -19.07 3.39
CA LYS A 168 -5.85 -19.42 4.35
C LYS A 168 -5.91 -18.46 5.53
N VAL A 169 -4.75 -18.11 6.11
CA VAL A 169 -4.68 -17.19 7.26
C VAL A 169 -5.05 -15.77 6.86
N ALA A 170 -4.47 -15.25 5.77
CA ALA A 170 -4.73 -13.91 5.29
C ALA A 170 -6.20 -13.74 4.86
N MET A 171 -6.76 -14.71 4.15
CA MET A 171 -8.14 -14.68 3.69
C MET A 171 -9.14 -14.66 4.84
N ALA A 172 -8.86 -15.32 5.97
CA ALA A 172 -9.72 -15.23 7.15
C ALA A 172 -9.84 -13.77 7.66
N SER A 173 -8.71 -13.05 7.74
CA SER A 173 -8.71 -11.63 8.11
C SER A 173 -9.33 -10.74 7.03
N ILE A 174 -8.98 -10.95 5.75
CA ILE A 174 -9.54 -10.19 4.63
C ILE A 174 -11.07 -10.30 4.58
N THR A 175 -11.62 -11.51 4.70
CA THR A 175 -13.08 -11.72 4.76
C THR A 175 -13.70 -10.96 5.93
N GLY A 176 -13.09 -11.05 7.13
CA GLY A 176 -13.56 -10.34 8.31
C GLY A 176 -13.51 -8.83 8.18
N TYR A 177 -12.48 -8.28 7.53
CA TYR A 177 -12.30 -6.84 7.33
C TYR A 177 -13.26 -6.30 6.26
N ARG A 178 -13.37 -6.99 5.12
CA ARG A 178 -14.25 -6.64 3.99
C ARG A 178 -15.72 -6.58 4.42
N ALA A 179 -16.15 -7.50 5.28
CA ALA A 179 -17.49 -7.51 5.84
C ALA A 179 -17.85 -6.22 6.62
N MET A 180 -16.86 -5.48 7.13
CA MET A 180 -17.08 -4.23 7.87
C MET A 180 -17.22 -3.00 6.95
N LEU A 181 -16.73 -3.06 5.71
CA LEU A 181 -16.62 -1.89 4.83
C LEU A 181 -17.97 -1.25 4.47
N PRO A 182 -19.05 -1.99 4.17
CA PRO A 182 -20.34 -1.37 3.88
C PRO A 182 -20.89 -0.53 5.03
N ASP A 183 -20.74 -1.00 6.27
CA ASP A 183 -21.22 -0.27 7.44
C ASP A 183 -20.29 0.90 7.81
N LEU A 184 -18.98 0.75 7.60
CA LEU A 184 -18.03 1.87 7.70
C LEU A 184 -18.39 2.99 6.73
N ALA A 185 -18.74 2.65 5.49
CA ALA A 185 -19.15 3.64 4.49
C ALA A 185 -20.38 4.43 4.95
N LYS A 186 -21.44 3.73 5.41
CA LYS A 186 -22.65 4.37 5.96
C LYS A 186 -22.34 5.30 7.12
N ARG A 187 -21.52 4.87 8.09
CA ARG A 187 -21.19 5.67 9.29
C ARG A 187 -20.36 6.92 9.00
N THR A 188 -19.64 6.92 7.89
CA THR A 188 -18.71 8.01 7.52
C THR A 188 -19.21 8.87 6.36
N GLY A 189 -20.41 8.57 5.83
CA GLY A 189 -20.96 9.26 4.66
C GLY A 189 -20.24 8.93 3.35
N ALA A 190 -19.40 7.88 3.34
CA ALA A 190 -18.77 7.40 2.11
C ALA A 190 -19.71 6.48 1.33
N ALA A 191 -19.51 6.38 0.02
CA ALA A 191 -20.14 5.35 -0.80
C ALA A 191 -19.24 4.11 -0.86
N PHE A 192 -19.82 2.92 -0.73
CA PHE A 192 -19.10 1.65 -0.83
C PHE A 192 -19.29 1.03 -2.22
N LEU A 193 -18.19 0.56 -2.80
CA LEU A 193 -18.17 -0.20 -4.04
C LEU A 193 -17.56 -1.59 -3.77
N PRO A 194 -18.34 -2.67 -3.90
CA PRO A 194 -17.80 -4.01 -3.79
C PRO A 194 -16.88 -4.31 -4.97
N LEU A 195 -15.90 -5.18 -4.74
CA LEU A 195 -15.01 -5.60 -5.80
C LEU A 195 -15.72 -6.64 -6.68
N PRO A 196 -15.72 -6.50 -8.01
CA PRO A 196 -16.18 -7.55 -8.90
C PRO A 196 -15.43 -8.87 -8.65
N PRO A 197 -16.05 -10.03 -8.92
CA PRO A 197 -15.34 -11.30 -8.91
C PRO A 197 -14.05 -11.23 -9.74
N MET A 198 -12.99 -11.83 -9.21
CA MET A 198 -11.70 -11.93 -9.89
C MET A 198 -11.49 -13.38 -10.32
N GLU A 199 -11.37 -13.60 -11.62
CA GLU A 199 -11.07 -14.93 -12.16
C GLU A 199 -9.61 -15.29 -11.85
N ALA A 200 -9.41 -16.38 -11.12
CA ALA A 200 -8.08 -16.87 -10.83
C ALA A 200 -7.41 -17.38 -12.13
N PRO A 201 -6.12 -17.08 -12.34
CA PRO A 201 -5.30 -16.32 -11.43
C PRO A 201 -5.34 -14.81 -11.66
N PHE A 202 -5.50 -14.05 -10.59
CA PHE A 202 -5.52 -12.59 -10.61
C PHE A 202 -4.28 -11.94 -9.97
N THR A 203 -3.36 -12.71 -9.39
CA THR A 203 -2.10 -12.21 -8.84
C THR A 203 -0.86 -12.69 -9.61
N LEU A 204 0.25 -11.96 -9.44
CA LEU A 204 1.58 -12.31 -9.94
C LEU A 204 2.28 -13.26 -8.95
N GLU A 205 2.29 -12.90 -7.68
CA GLU A 205 3.01 -13.62 -6.60
C GLU A 205 2.16 -13.85 -5.35
N GLY A 206 0.83 -13.84 -5.50
CA GLY A 206 -0.13 -14.13 -4.44
C GLY A 206 -0.71 -12.90 -3.74
N ILE A 207 -0.14 -11.71 -3.96
CA ILE A 207 -0.60 -10.46 -3.34
C ILE A 207 -0.89 -9.40 -4.41
N HIS A 208 0.10 -9.03 -5.22
CA HIS A 208 -0.05 -7.97 -6.21
C HIS A 208 -0.74 -8.49 -7.46
N LEU A 209 -1.62 -7.65 -8.00
CA LEU A 209 -2.46 -8.01 -9.12
C LEU A 209 -1.63 -8.17 -10.39
N ASN A 210 -1.98 -9.18 -11.18
CA ASN A 210 -1.57 -9.26 -12.57
C ASN A 210 -2.55 -8.46 -13.45
N ALA A 211 -2.35 -8.48 -14.78
CA ALA A 211 -3.24 -7.77 -15.70
C ALA A 211 -4.72 -8.21 -15.62
N ALA A 212 -5.00 -9.47 -15.29
CA ALA A 212 -6.38 -9.94 -15.08
C ALA A 212 -6.99 -9.40 -13.79
N GLY A 213 -6.22 -9.39 -12.70
CA GLY A 213 -6.65 -8.78 -11.45
C GLY A 213 -6.93 -7.29 -11.59
N TYR A 214 -6.05 -6.55 -12.28
CA TYR A 214 -6.27 -5.13 -12.53
C TYR A 214 -7.51 -4.87 -13.38
N ARG A 215 -7.88 -5.73 -14.35
CA ARG A 215 -9.15 -5.55 -15.09
C ARG A 215 -10.38 -5.49 -14.18
N SER A 216 -10.48 -6.39 -13.20
CA SER A 216 -11.60 -6.38 -12.25
C SER A 216 -11.52 -5.22 -11.26
N TRP A 217 -10.31 -4.87 -10.81
CA TRP A 217 -10.11 -3.77 -9.86
C TRP A 217 -10.35 -2.39 -10.51
N ASP A 218 -9.86 -2.19 -11.73
CA ASP A 218 -10.04 -0.96 -12.51
C ASP A 218 -11.53 -0.72 -12.83
N GLU A 219 -12.33 -1.78 -13.00
CA GLU A 219 -13.78 -1.65 -13.17
C GLU A 219 -14.45 -1.06 -11.90
N ALA A 220 -14.02 -1.47 -10.70
CA ALA A 220 -14.51 -0.87 -9.46
C ALA A 220 -14.07 0.59 -9.30
N ILE A 221 -12.82 0.91 -9.66
CA ILE A 221 -12.34 2.30 -9.68
C ILE A 221 -13.15 3.14 -10.67
N ARG A 222 -13.40 2.62 -11.87
CA ARG A 222 -14.18 3.29 -12.92
C ARG A 222 -15.61 3.59 -12.44
N GLN A 223 -16.25 2.65 -11.77
CA GLN A 223 -17.56 2.87 -11.16
C GLN A 223 -17.53 3.95 -10.07
N ALA A 224 -16.48 3.98 -9.24
CA ALA A 224 -16.31 5.02 -8.23
C ALA A 224 -16.10 6.40 -8.86
N THR A 225 -15.31 6.49 -9.93
CA THR A 225 -15.13 7.74 -10.68
C THR A 225 -16.43 8.19 -11.34
N ASP A 226 -17.20 7.27 -11.94
CA ASP A 226 -18.49 7.59 -12.56
C ASP A 226 -19.53 8.07 -11.53
N LEU A 227 -19.50 7.52 -10.31
CA LEU A 227 -20.32 8.02 -9.20
C LEU A 227 -19.88 9.40 -8.72
N ALA A 228 -18.57 9.66 -8.65
CA ALA A 228 -18.07 10.98 -8.28
C ALA A 228 -18.49 12.08 -9.27
N CYS A 229 -18.57 11.73 -10.54
CA CYS A 229 -18.89 12.64 -11.65
C CYS A 229 -20.39 12.96 -11.81
N ARG A 230 -21.26 12.38 -10.98
CA ARG A 230 -22.71 12.61 -11.01
C ARG A 230 -23.16 13.72 -10.06
#